data_AF-A0AAW0AAN4-F1
#
_entry.id   AF-A0AAW0AAN4-F1
#
_cell.length_a   1.000
_cell.length_b   1.000
_cell.length_c   1.000
_cell.angle_alpha   90.00
_cell.angle_beta   90.00
_cell.angle_gamma   90.00
#
_symmetry.space_group_name_H-M   'P 1'
#
loop_
_entity.id
_entity.type
_entity.pdbx_description
1 polymer ?
#
loop_
_entity_poly.entity_id
_entity_poly.type
_entity_poly.pdbx_seq_one_letter_code
_entity_poly.pdbx_strand_id
1 'polypeptide(L)'
;MPTQKPSKDRHKTDGTGPRDYEKKGATRFCSMDNCFNFKNLKECAQCKTVCYCSRECQRKHWKVHKPVCAYNTEQYALADGEEPLLQRNLRHWIARFHTSLLVACIRALDVRSNWDRLDNYGLVIRLEPRPHANVGARWHVRDAGVRSIQEIFVLVEHLGVLEQLRDQVLPMHNEARKRLQQTSGGRSDYTFVITIASNTGDNVLAGEHEPTFRFTPMDVHRDLIELMPVEFLGMDWRGQLDSEVEEDHPLKNLVPSS
;
A
#
# COMPACT_ATOMS: atom_id res chain seq x y z
N MET A 1 -47.99 -19.37 -39.20
CA MET A 1 -46.65 -19.98 -39.10
C MET A 1 -45.79 -19.09 -38.22
N PRO A 2 -45.38 -19.55 -37.03
CA PRO A 2 -44.70 -18.70 -36.06
C PRO A 2 -43.20 -18.66 -36.32
N THR A 3 -42.68 -17.44 -36.29
CA THR A 3 -41.29 -17.01 -36.51
C THR A 3 -40.34 -17.56 -35.45
N GLN A 4 -39.32 -18.32 -35.87
CA GLN A 4 -38.19 -18.73 -35.02
C GLN A 4 -37.27 -17.52 -34.75
N LYS A 5 -36.94 -17.28 -33.48
CA LYS A 5 -35.87 -16.37 -33.07
C LYS A 5 -34.52 -17.10 -33.17
N PRO A 6 -33.46 -16.49 -33.72
CA PRO A 6 -32.15 -17.13 -33.78
C PRO A 6 -31.44 -17.11 -32.42
N SER A 7 -30.83 -18.24 -32.10
CA SER A 7 -29.91 -18.47 -30.98
C SER A 7 -28.75 -17.49 -31.00
N LYS A 8 -28.48 -16.80 -29.89
CA LYS A 8 -27.23 -16.06 -29.69
C LYS A 8 -26.20 -17.00 -29.07
N ASP A 9 -25.42 -17.64 -29.94
CA ASP A 9 -24.18 -18.30 -29.56
C ASP A 9 -23.20 -17.26 -29.01
N ARG A 10 -22.96 -17.32 -27.70
CA ARG A 10 -21.88 -16.58 -27.07
C ARG A 10 -20.57 -17.32 -27.38
N HIS A 11 -19.78 -16.73 -28.26
CA HIS A 11 -18.38 -17.06 -28.46
C HIS A 11 -17.66 -17.07 -27.10
N LYS A 12 -17.18 -18.25 -26.69
CA LYS A 12 -16.15 -18.38 -25.67
C LYS A 12 -14.85 -17.85 -26.29
N THR A 13 -14.44 -16.65 -25.92
CA THR A 13 -13.06 -16.23 -26.13
C THR A 13 -12.23 -16.84 -25.01
N ASP A 14 -11.33 -17.74 -25.37
CA ASP A 14 -10.35 -18.37 -24.50
C ASP A 14 -9.52 -17.30 -23.77
N GLY A 15 -9.85 -17.11 -22.49
CA GLY A 15 -9.15 -16.22 -21.59
C GLY A 15 -7.91 -16.90 -20.99
N THR A 16 -6.83 -16.95 -21.76
CA THR A 16 -5.48 -17.26 -21.28
C THR A 16 -4.66 -15.97 -21.12
N GLY A 17 -5.11 -15.09 -20.21
CA GLY A 17 -4.26 -14.02 -19.67
C GLY A 17 -3.42 -14.57 -18.50
N PRO A 18 -2.14 -14.20 -18.35
CA PRO A 18 -1.22 -14.83 -17.41
C PRO A 18 -1.65 -14.51 -15.97
N ARG A 19 -2.29 -15.48 -15.31
CA ARG A 19 -2.74 -15.40 -13.90
C ARG A 19 -1.70 -15.87 -12.88
N ASP A 20 -0.45 -16.06 -13.29
CA ASP A 20 0.58 -16.73 -12.48
C ASP A 20 1.93 -15.99 -12.43
N TYR A 21 1.95 -14.65 -12.53
CA TYR A 21 3.20 -13.90 -12.30
C TYR A 21 3.48 -13.71 -10.79
N GLU A 22 4.18 -14.69 -10.23
CA GLU A 22 5.20 -14.55 -9.17
C GLU A 22 4.80 -13.88 -7.84
N LYS A 23 4.04 -14.64 -7.03
CA LYS A 23 3.83 -14.42 -5.58
C LYS A 23 5.05 -14.86 -4.74
N LYS A 24 6.27 -14.39 -5.01
CA LYS A 24 7.48 -14.77 -4.22
C LYS A 24 8.22 -13.62 -3.53
N GLY A 25 7.68 -12.40 -3.52
CA GLY A 25 8.39 -11.21 -3.01
C GLY A 25 7.80 -10.49 -1.79
N ALA A 26 6.49 -10.57 -1.52
CA ALA A 26 5.87 -9.80 -0.43
C ALA A 26 5.07 -10.73 0.49
N THR A 27 5.48 -10.88 1.75
CA THR A 27 4.59 -11.46 2.77
C THR A 27 3.51 -10.43 3.09
N ARG A 28 2.42 -10.51 2.34
CA ARG A 28 1.17 -9.85 2.73
C ARG A 28 0.55 -10.68 3.85
N PHE A 29 -0.08 -10.04 4.82
CA PHE A 29 -0.90 -10.67 5.84
C PHE A 29 -2.39 -10.43 5.54
N CYS A 30 -3.23 -11.28 6.12
CA CYS A 30 -4.67 -11.05 6.13
C CYS A 30 -4.96 -9.70 6.80
N SER A 31 -5.73 -8.84 6.13
CA SER A 31 -6.06 -7.49 6.60
C SER A 31 -7.12 -7.46 7.71
N MET A 32 -7.50 -8.61 8.27
CA MET A 32 -8.36 -8.67 9.45
C MET A 32 -7.48 -8.50 10.68
N ASP A 33 -7.88 -7.63 11.61
CA ASP A 33 -7.15 -7.44 12.87
C ASP A 33 -6.85 -8.77 13.54
N ASN A 34 -5.63 -8.88 14.07
CA ASN A 34 -5.13 -10.05 14.80
C ASN A 34 -5.15 -11.35 13.97
N CYS A 35 -5.21 -11.28 12.64
CA CYS A 35 -5.07 -12.43 11.75
C CYS A 35 -3.68 -12.47 11.13
N PHE A 36 -2.80 -13.31 11.69
CA PHE A 36 -1.42 -13.45 11.21
C PHE A 36 -1.26 -14.44 10.05
N ASN A 37 -2.35 -14.78 9.35
CA ASN A 37 -2.25 -15.68 8.20
C ASN A 37 -1.72 -14.93 6.97
N PHE A 38 -0.71 -15.51 6.34
CA PHE A 38 -0.06 -15.00 5.13
C PHE A 38 -0.25 -15.92 3.90
N LYS A 39 -0.98 -17.02 4.07
CA LYS A 39 -1.25 -18.02 3.01
C LYS A 39 -2.65 -17.85 2.42
N ASN A 40 -2.79 -18.17 1.13
CA ASN A 40 -4.06 -18.24 0.40
C ASN A 40 -4.89 -16.95 0.44
N LEU A 41 -4.22 -15.79 0.40
CA LEU A 41 -4.86 -14.49 0.46
C LEU A 41 -5.60 -14.18 -0.85
N LYS A 42 -6.80 -13.60 -0.70
CA LYS A 42 -7.66 -13.13 -1.79
C LYS A 42 -7.86 -11.63 -1.63
N GLU A 43 -7.62 -10.89 -2.70
CA GLU A 43 -7.81 -9.44 -2.71
C GLU A 43 -9.29 -9.08 -2.59
N CYS A 44 -9.58 -7.91 -2.00
CA CYS A 44 -10.91 -7.33 -2.05
C CYS A 44 -11.30 -7.10 -3.52
N ALA A 45 -12.43 -7.67 -3.95
CA ALA A 45 -12.84 -7.62 -5.36
C ALA A 45 -13.16 -6.21 -5.86
N GLN A 46 -13.49 -5.28 -4.96
CA GLN A 46 -13.81 -3.89 -5.30
C GLN A 46 -12.54 -3.05 -5.37
N CYS A 47 -11.89 -2.78 -4.24
CA CYS A 47 -10.77 -1.85 -4.19
C CYS A 47 -9.40 -2.48 -4.51
N LYS A 48 -9.24 -3.81 -4.44
CA LYS A 48 -7.97 -4.54 -4.66
C LYS A 48 -6.78 -4.06 -3.79
N THR A 49 -7.03 -3.31 -2.71
CA THR A 49 -5.97 -2.74 -1.85
C THR A 49 -5.68 -3.56 -0.60
N VAL A 50 -6.58 -4.46 -0.20
CA VAL A 50 -6.46 -5.31 0.99
C VAL A 50 -6.70 -6.77 0.60
N CYS A 51 -6.23 -7.70 1.43
CA CYS A 51 -6.37 -9.13 1.15
C CYS A 51 -6.79 -9.93 2.39
N TYR A 52 -7.57 -10.99 2.17
CA TYR A 52 -8.14 -11.80 3.24
C TYR A 52 -7.89 -13.27 2.96
N CYS A 53 -7.56 -14.05 3.99
CA CYS A 53 -7.42 -15.50 3.84
C CYS A 53 -8.76 -16.21 3.69
N SER A 54 -9.88 -15.59 4.10
CA SER A 54 -11.22 -16.16 4.01
C SER A 54 -12.29 -15.08 3.86
N ARG A 55 -13.47 -15.46 3.34
CA ARG A 55 -14.66 -14.60 3.31
C ARG A 55 -15.11 -14.19 4.71
N GLU A 56 -14.85 -15.02 5.71
CA GLU A 56 -15.16 -14.72 7.10
C GLU A 56 -14.32 -13.56 7.63
N CYS A 57 -13.00 -13.57 7.38
CA CYS A 57 -12.11 -12.46 7.73
C CYS A 57 -12.55 -11.16 7.04
N GLN A 58 -12.88 -11.23 5.74
CA GLN A 58 -13.42 -10.08 5.01
C GLN A 58 -14.71 -9.54 5.66
N ARG A 59 -15.67 -10.41 6.00
CA ARG A 59 -16.95 -10.01 6.61
C ARG A 59 -16.76 -9.39 8.00
N LYS A 60 -15.87 -9.95 8.82
CA LYS A 60 -15.54 -9.40 10.14
C LYS A 60 -14.88 -8.02 10.02
N HIS A 61 -13.96 -7.85 9.07
CA HIS A 61 -13.29 -6.57 8.82
C HIS A 61 -14.18 -5.54 8.11
N TRP A 62 -15.28 -5.96 7.48
CA TRP A 62 -16.06 -5.11 6.57
C TRP A 62 -16.55 -3.80 7.20
N LYS A 63 -16.94 -3.78 8.48
CA LYS A 63 -17.39 -2.55 9.15
C LYS A 63 -16.34 -1.43 9.08
N VAL A 64 -15.07 -1.80 9.14
CA VAL A 64 -13.94 -0.87 9.10
C VAL A 64 -13.44 -0.68 7.67
N HIS A 65 -13.41 -1.77 6.89
CA HIS A 65 -12.94 -1.68 5.52
C HIS A 65 -13.89 -0.93 4.58
N LYS A 66 -15.21 -0.98 4.82
CA LYS A 66 -16.22 -0.39 3.93
C LYS A 66 -15.93 1.07 3.55
N PRO A 67 -15.69 2.02 4.47
CA PRO A 67 -15.35 3.40 4.11
C PRO A 67 -14.05 3.47 3.28
N VAL A 68 -13.02 2.71 3.67
CA VAL A 68 -11.73 2.63 2.93
C VAL A 68 -11.93 2.07 1.52
N CYS A 69 -12.80 1.09 1.38
CA CYS A 69 -13.13 0.46 0.11
C CYS A 69 -13.85 1.43 -0.82
N ALA A 70 -14.83 2.18 -0.31
CA ALA A 70 -15.56 3.19 -1.07
C ALA A 70 -14.59 4.28 -1.57
N TYR A 71 -13.83 4.89 -0.65
CA TYR A 71 -12.81 5.88 -0.98
C TYR A 71 -11.84 5.38 -2.06
N ASN A 72 -11.26 4.19 -1.88
CA ASN A 72 -10.34 3.64 -2.87
C ASN A 72 -11.02 3.43 -4.22
N THR A 73 -12.26 2.94 -4.25
CA THR A 73 -12.99 2.71 -5.50
C THR A 73 -13.29 4.01 -6.23
N GLU A 74 -13.67 5.08 -5.50
CA GLU A 74 -13.88 6.42 -6.05
C GLU A 74 -12.60 6.98 -6.65
N GLN A 75 -11.47 6.81 -5.96
CA GLN A 75 -10.16 7.21 -6.47
C GLN A 75 -9.78 6.48 -7.77
N TYR A 76 -10.33 5.30 -8.04
CA TYR A 76 -10.09 4.53 -9.26
C TYR A 76 -11.15 4.74 -10.34
N ALA A 77 -12.23 5.47 -10.05
CA ALA A 77 -13.36 5.63 -10.95
C ALA A 77 -13.13 6.83 -11.90
N LEU A 78 -12.72 6.55 -13.14
CA LEU A 78 -12.76 7.51 -14.24
C LEU A 78 -14.07 7.43 -15.02
N ALA A 79 -14.42 8.53 -15.71
CA ALA A 79 -15.60 8.67 -16.56
C ALA A 79 -15.68 7.62 -17.70
N ASP A 80 -14.53 7.10 -18.15
CA ASP A 80 -14.42 6.12 -19.25
C ASP A 80 -14.08 4.69 -18.78
N GLY A 81 -14.04 4.45 -17.47
CA GLY A 81 -13.98 3.10 -16.89
C GLY A 81 -12.60 2.42 -16.81
N GLU A 82 -11.51 3.08 -17.22
CA GLU A 82 -10.14 2.58 -17.01
C GLU A 82 -9.41 3.31 -15.87
N GLU A 83 -8.65 2.60 -15.04
CA GLU A 83 -7.83 3.17 -13.95
C GLU A 83 -6.55 3.82 -14.55
N PRO A 84 -6.17 5.04 -14.15
CA PRO A 84 -4.94 5.69 -14.59
C PRO A 84 -3.72 4.79 -14.40
N LEU A 85 -2.83 4.74 -15.39
CA LEU A 85 -1.66 3.86 -15.38
C LEU A 85 -0.73 4.19 -14.22
N LEU A 86 -0.54 5.49 -13.94
CA LEU A 86 0.33 5.95 -12.85
C LEU A 86 -0.18 5.45 -11.50
N GLN A 87 -1.47 5.62 -11.24
CA GLN A 87 -2.13 5.18 -10.01
C GLN A 87 -2.14 3.65 -9.87
N ARG A 88 -2.45 2.94 -10.96
CA ARG A 88 -2.43 1.47 -11.00
C ARG A 88 -1.03 0.94 -10.69
N ASN A 89 0.00 1.48 -11.35
CA ASN A 89 1.38 1.07 -11.14
C ASN A 89 1.84 1.38 -9.72
N LEU A 90 1.41 2.51 -9.14
CA LEU A 90 1.73 2.90 -7.77
C LEU A 90 1.14 1.91 -6.77
N ARG A 91 -0.13 1.52 -6.97
CA ARG A 91 -0.78 0.49 -6.14
C ARG A 91 -0.03 -0.84 -6.17
N HIS A 92 0.45 -1.25 -7.35
CA HIS A 92 1.28 -2.45 -7.47
C HIS A 92 2.62 -2.32 -6.75
N TRP A 93 3.25 -1.14 -6.76
CA TRP A 93 4.50 -0.87 -6.05
C TRP A 93 4.33 -0.93 -4.53
N ILE A 94 3.35 -0.21 -3.98
CA ILE A 94 3.06 -0.23 -2.54
C ILE A 94 2.81 -1.67 -2.08
N ALA A 95 2.03 -2.42 -2.85
CA ALA A 95 1.68 -3.79 -2.49
C ALA A 95 2.84 -4.80 -2.71
N ARG A 96 3.88 -4.44 -3.48
CA ARG A 96 5.09 -5.24 -3.70
C ARG A 96 6.14 -4.96 -2.64
N PHE A 97 6.31 -3.71 -2.24
CA PHE A 97 7.30 -3.27 -1.27
C PHE A 97 6.72 -3.06 0.14
N HIS A 98 5.48 -3.48 0.41
CA HIS A 98 4.80 -3.26 1.69
C HIS A 98 5.68 -3.59 2.92
N THR A 99 6.31 -4.76 2.94
CA THR A 99 7.19 -5.19 4.03
C THR A 99 8.43 -4.30 4.14
N SER A 100 9.08 -4.01 3.01
CA SER A 100 10.20 -3.07 2.92
C SER A 100 9.84 -1.70 3.47
N LEU A 101 8.67 -1.18 3.10
CA LEU A 101 8.16 0.11 3.57
C LEU A 101 7.87 0.12 5.07
N LEU A 102 7.27 -0.94 5.61
CA LEU A 102 7.04 -1.08 7.05
C LEU A 102 8.37 -1.13 7.83
N VAL A 103 9.35 -1.92 7.37
CA VAL A 103 10.68 -1.98 8.00
C VAL A 103 11.39 -0.63 7.89
N ALA A 104 11.32 0.03 6.73
CA ALA A 104 11.88 1.37 6.55
C ALA A 104 11.24 2.36 7.53
N CYS A 105 9.92 2.36 7.72
CA CYS A 105 9.26 3.19 8.73
C CYS A 105 9.73 2.88 10.15
N ILE A 106 9.73 1.61 10.56
CA ILE A 106 10.12 1.19 11.92
C ILE A 106 11.51 1.73 12.27
N ARG A 107 12.45 1.66 11.30
CA ARG A 107 13.83 2.12 11.49
C ARG A 107 13.98 3.63 11.36
N ALA A 108 13.40 4.23 10.33
CA ALA A 108 13.52 5.67 10.07
C ALA A 108 12.93 6.50 11.22
N LEU A 109 11.82 6.03 11.82
CA LEU A 109 11.20 6.67 12.97
C LEU A 109 11.73 6.14 14.31
N ASP A 110 12.69 5.20 14.31
CA ASP A 110 13.24 4.57 15.53
C ASP A 110 12.13 4.12 16.49
N VAL A 111 11.12 3.42 15.96
CA VAL A 111 9.86 3.10 16.66
C VAL A 111 10.11 2.22 17.89
N ARG A 112 11.15 1.38 17.85
CA ARG A 112 11.53 0.51 18.98
C ARG A 112 11.87 1.33 20.22
N SER A 113 12.61 2.42 20.04
CA SER A 113 13.10 3.25 21.14
C SER A 113 12.15 4.41 21.44
N ASN A 114 11.42 4.89 20.42
CA ASN A 114 10.66 6.14 20.47
C ASN A 114 9.23 5.97 19.91
N TRP A 115 8.38 5.25 20.64
CA TRP A 115 7.00 4.94 20.20
C TRP A 115 6.15 6.18 19.89
N ASP A 116 6.33 7.27 20.66
CA ASP A 116 5.56 8.52 20.49
C ASP A 116 5.86 9.24 19.16
N ARG A 117 6.88 8.80 18.41
CA ARG A 117 7.15 9.34 17.07
C ARG A 117 6.05 9.00 16.07
N LEU A 118 5.26 7.95 16.33
CA LEU A 118 4.09 7.59 15.53
C LEU A 118 3.02 8.69 15.52
N ASP A 119 2.96 9.54 16.55
CA ASP A 119 2.00 10.65 16.63
C ASP A 119 2.40 11.88 15.84
N ASN A 120 3.68 12.01 15.48
CA ASN A 120 4.25 13.28 15.04
C ASN A 120 4.96 13.18 13.69
N TYR A 121 5.33 11.98 13.25
CA TYR A 121 6.16 11.78 12.08
C TYR A 121 5.59 10.69 11.15
N GLY A 122 5.90 10.82 9.87
CA GLY A 122 5.68 9.80 8.85
C GLY A 122 6.83 9.75 7.87
N LEU A 123 6.87 8.69 7.05
CA LEU A 123 7.84 8.58 5.96
C LEU A 123 7.22 9.14 4.68
N VAL A 124 7.92 10.05 3.99
CA VAL A 124 7.53 10.54 2.66
C VAL A 124 8.47 9.94 1.63
N ILE A 125 7.92 9.40 0.54
CA ILE A 125 8.67 8.79 -0.56
C ILE A 125 8.20 9.41 -1.88
N ARG A 126 9.16 9.86 -2.70
CA ARG A 126 8.91 10.35 -4.06
C ARG A 126 9.41 9.34 -5.09
N LEU A 127 8.55 9.04 -6.04
CA LEU A 127 8.81 8.05 -7.07
C LEU A 127 8.74 8.66 -8.47
N GLU A 128 9.58 8.12 -9.36
CA GLU A 128 9.51 8.36 -10.80
C GLU A 128 9.45 7.04 -11.58
N PRO A 129 8.73 6.98 -12.71
CA PRO A 129 8.65 5.78 -13.53
C PRO A 129 10.00 5.29 -14.04
N ARG A 130 10.14 3.96 -14.18
CA ARG A 130 11.23 3.30 -14.91
C ARG A 130 10.75 2.06 -15.67
N PRO A 131 11.48 1.60 -16.70
CA PRO A 131 11.16 0.36 -17.39
C PRO A 131 11.46 -0.83 -16.46
N HIS A 132 10.50 -1.74 -16.36
CA HIS A 132 10.70 -3.00 -15.66
C HIS A 132 9.66 -4.04 -16.10
N ALA A 133 10.03 -5.32 -16.11
CA ALA A 133 9.11 -6.40 -16.48
C ALA A 133 7.93 -6.49 -15.49
N ASN A 134 8.23 -6.41 -14.19
CA ASN A 134 7.23 -6.33 -13.14
C ASN A 134 6.68 -4.91 -13.00
N VAL A 135 5.35 -4.73 -13.16
CA VAL A 135 4.65 -3.44 -13.01
C VAL A 135 4.89 -2.79 -11.64
N GLY A 136 4.94 -3.59 -10.57
CA GLY A 136 5.19 -3.09 -9.22
C GLY A 136 6.63 -2.63 -8.98
N ALA A 137 7.55 -2.83 -9.91
CA ALA A 137 8.94 -2.41 -9.80
C ALA A 137 9.34 -1.41 -10.91
N ARG A 138 8.35 -0.74 -11.51
CA ARG A 138 8.53 0.34 -12.50
C ARG A 138 8.74 1.70 -11.85
N TRP A 139 9.50 1.76 -10.75
CA TRP A 139 9.69 2.99 -9.99
C TRP A 139 11.12 3.12 -9.49
N HIS A 140 11.73 4.28 -9.73
CA HIS A 140 12.87 4.76 -8.97
C HIS A 140 12.40 5.45 -7.70
N VAL A 141 13.15 5.29 -6.60
CA VAL A 141 12.97 6.16 -5.43
C VAL A 141 13.89 7.38 -5.59
N ARG A 142 13.30 8.55 -5.79
CA ARG A 142 14.06 9.81 -5.97
C ARG A 142 14.39 10.51 -4.67
N ASP A 143 13.45 10.47 -3.73
CA ASP A 143 13.61 11.02 -2.40
C ASP A 143 12.85 10.15 -1.41
N ALA A 144 13.43 9.96 -0.23
CA ALA A 144 12.70 9.41 0.90
C ALA A 144 13.22 10.03 2.19
N GLY A 145 12.32 10.46 3.06
CA GLY A 145 12.70 11.08 4.31
C GLY A 145 11.58 11.11 5.34
N VAL A 146 11.99 11.10 6.61
CA VAL A 146 11.08 11.35 7.72
C VAL A 146 10.67 12.82 7.68
N ARG A 147 9.38 13.05 7.86
CA ARG A 147 8.78 14.39 7.94
C ARG A 147 7.83 14.43 9.13
N SER A 148 7.77 15.58 9.78
CA SER A 148 6.71 15.89 10.74
C SER A 148 5.35 15.97 10.03
N ILE A 149 4.26 15.76 10.78
CA ILE A 149 2.90 15.89 10.23
C ILE A 149 2.66 17.30 9.67
N GLN A 150 3.23 18.34 10.29
CA GLN A 150 3.11 19.72 9.82
C GLN A 150 3.79 19.91 8.46
N GLU A 151 5.01 19.40 8.28
CA GLU A 151 5.70 19.42 6.98
C GLU A 151 4.92 18.64 5.91
N ILE A 152 4.30 17.52 6.29
CA ILE A 152 3.45 16.74 5.39
C ILE A 152 2.22 17.53 4.97
N PHE A 153 1.57 18.26 5.89
CA PHE A 153 0.44 19.12 5.55
C PHE A 153 0.81 20.23 4.57
N VAL A 154 1.94 20.90 4.80
CA VAL A 154 2.47 21.89 3.84
C VAL A 154 2.72 21.23 2.48
N LEU A 155 3.34 20.05 2.47
CA LEU A 155 3.62 19.33 1.23
C LEU A 155 2.35 18.98 0.44
N VAL A 156 1.32 18.45 1.09
CA VAL A 156 0.08 18.04 0.40
C VAL A 156 -0.80 19.21 -0.01
N GLU A 157 -0.66 20.36 0.67
CA GLU A 157 -1.28 21.61 0.25
C GLU A 157 -0.76 22.06 -1.12
N HIS A 158 0.56 22.02 -1.30
CA HIS A 158 1.18 22.33 -2.60
C HIS A 158 0.79 21.35 -3.72
N LEU A 159 0.38 20.13 -3.36
CA LEU A 159 -0.13 19.12 -4.31
C LEU A 159 -1.63 19.24 -4.56
N GLY A 160 -2.35 20.15 -3.88
CA GLY A 160 -3.80 20.31 -4.03
C GLY A 160 -4.63 19.16 -3.42
N VAL A 161 -4.05 18.34 -2.56
CA VAL A 161 -4.73 17.15 -1.97
C VAL A 161 -4.95 17.27 -0.45
N LEU A 162 -4.70 18.44 0.13
CA LEU A 162 -4.85 18.66 1.58
C LEU A 162 -6.28 18.43 2.07
N GLU A 163 -7.29 18.96 1.38
CA GLU A 163 -8.70 18.78 1.75
C GLU A 163 -9.09 17.30 1.71
N GLN A 164 -8.72 16.60 0.63
CA GLN A 164 -8.92 15.16 0.51
C GLN A 164 -8.26 14.37 1.65
N LEU A 165 -7.01 14.69 2.00
CA LEU A 165 -6.31 14.06 3.11
C LEU A 165 -7.02 14.34 4.45
N ARG A 166 -7.32 15.61 4.73
CA ARG A 166 -7.87 16.07 6.01
C ARG A 166 -9.29 15.57 6.26
N ASP A 167 -10.14 15.62 5.23
CA ASP A 167 -11.58 15.48 5.41
C ASP A 167 -12.08 14.06 5.11
N GLN A 168 -11.32 13.28 4.32
CA GLN A 168 -11.72 11.92 3.96
C GLN A 168 -10.76 10.87 4.56
N VAL A 169 -9.45 11.03 4.35
CA VAL A 169 -8.47 9.99 4.69
C VAL A 169 -8.16 9.93 6.18
N LEU A 170 -7.79 11.06 6.79
CA LEU A 170 -7.39 11.11 8.20
C LEU A 170 -8.51 10.71 9.18
N PRO A 171 -9.79 11.08 8.99
CA PRO A 171 -10.86 10.65 9.89
C PRO A 171 -11.01 9.13 9.90
N MET A 172 -10.97 8.50 8.72
CA MET A 172 -11.04 7.04 8.59
C MET A 172 -9.81 6.36 9.20
N HIS A 173 -8.62 6.93 9.00
CA HIS A 173 -7.40 6.44 9.63
C HIS A 173 -7.46 6.55 11.16
N ASN A 174 -7.89 7.70 11.69
CA ASN A 174 -7.97 7.95 13.13
C ASN A 174 -8.95 6.99 13.83
N GLU A 175 -10.09 6.69 13.20
CA GLU A 175 -11.02 5.68 13.70
C GLU A 175 -10.39 4.27 13.72
N ALA A 176 -9.74 3.87 12.63
CA ALA A 176 -9.04 2.60 12.54
C ALA A 176 -7.90 2.48 13.58
N ARG A 177 -7.12 3.56 13.76
CA ARG A 177 -6.04 3.69 14.73
C ARG A 177 -6.55 3.55 16.16
N LYS A 178 -7.59 4.31 16.52
CA LYS A 178 -8.23 4.21 17.84
C LYS A 178 -8.71 2.79 18.14
N ARG A 179 -9.34 2.12 17.16
CA ARG A 179 -9.77 0.74 17.32
C ARG A 179 -8.60 -0.21 17.55
N LEU A 180 -7.52 -0.10 16.76
CA LEU A 180 -6.33 -0.95 16.91
C LEU A 180 -5.67 -0.77 18.28
N GLN A 181 -5.50 0.48 18.72
CA GLN A 181 -4.96 0.78 20.05
C GLN A 181 -5.86 0.20 21.15
N GLN A 182 -7.19 0.31 21.03
CA GLN A 182 -8.13 -0.27 21.99
C GLN A 182 -8.09 -1.80 22.04
N THR A 183 -8.12 -2.47 20.88
CA THR A 183 -8.17 -3.94 20.82
C THR A 183 -6.84 -4.60 21.17
N SER A 184 -5.73 -3.87 21.04
CA SER A 184 -4.39 -4.34 21.40
C SER A 184 -3.92 -3.90 22.79
N GLY A 185 -4.72 -3.10 23.53
CA GLY A 185 -4.28 -2.51 24.80
C GLY A 185 -3.07 -1.58 24.65
N GLY A 186 -2.95 -0.89 23.52
CA GLY A 186 -1.83 0.01 23.20
C GLY A 186 -0.54 -0.69 22.74
N ARG A 187 -0.53 -2.02 22.59
CA ARG A 187 0.62 -2.77 22.04
C ARG A 187 0.78 -2.61 20.53
N SER A 188 -0.27 -2.15 19.83
CA SER A 188 -0.26 -1.95 18.38
C SER A 188 -0.77 -0.57 18.02
N ASP A 189 -0.20 -0.02 16.95
CA ASP A 189 -0.54 1.29 16.43
C ASP A 189 -0.26 1.34 14.92
N TYR A 190 -0.35 2.51 14.29
CA TYR A 190 0.01 2.73 12.90
C TYR A 190 1.18 3.72 12.79
N THR A 191 2.16 3.37 11.97
CA THR A 191 2.95 4.35 11.23
C THR A 191 2.28 4.61 9.88
N PHE A 192 2.77 5.55 9.09
CA PHE A 192 2.28 5.75 7.73
C PHE A 192 3.38 6.17 6.76
N VAL A 193 3.13 5.84 5.49
CA VAL A 193 3.94 6.27 4.35
C VAL A 193 3.08 7.15 3.44
N ILE A 194 3.58 8.34 3.15
CA ILE A 194 3.11 9.16 2.04
C ILE A 194 3.94 8.80 0.81
N THR A 195 3.29 8.30 -0.23
CA THR A 195 3.95 8.08 -1.52
C THR A 195 3.44 9.08 -2.54
N ILE A 196 4.37 9.77 -3.20
CA ILE A 196 4.08 10.73 -4.27
C ILE A 196 4.76 10.21 -5.54
N ALA A 197 3.96 9.80 -6.52
CA ALA A 197 4.44 9.40 -7.83
C ALA A 197 4.32 10.58 -8.79
N SER A 198 5.44 11.07 -9.31
CA SER A 198 5.45 12.10 -10.35
C SER A 198 5.76 11.46 -11.68
N ASN A 199 4.95 11.73 -12.71
CA ASN A 199 5.19 11.19 -14.05
C ASN A 199 6.25 12.02 -14.79
N THR A 200 7.48 11.97 -14.29
CA THR A 200 8.64 12.76 -14.76
C THR A 200 9.82 11.83 -15.08
N GLY A 201 10.89 12.40 -15.65
CA GLY A 201 12.07 11.66 -16.08
C GLY A 201 11.95 11.08 -17.49
N ASP A 202 12.79 10.09 -17.81
CA ASP A 202 12.92 9.58 -19.19
C ASP A 202 11.82 8.57 -19.59
N ASN A 203 11.03 8.08 -18.62
CA ASN A 203 10.13 6.94 -18.81
C ASN A 203 8.67 7.25 -18.50
N VAL A 204 8.25 8.47 -18.83
CA VAL A 204 6.89 8.97 -18.58
C VAL A 204 5.82 8.07 -19.22
N LEU A 205 4.72 7.87 -18.49
CA LEU A 205 3.53 7.18 -18.96
C LEU A 205 2.67 8.13 -19.81
N ALA A 206 2.29 7.70 -21.01
CA ALA A 206 1.51 8.55 -21.91
C ALA A 206 0.14 8.91 -21.33
N GLY A 207 -0.26 10.19 -21.47
CA GLY A 207 -1.56 10.70 -21.03
C GLY A 207 -1.67 11.02 -19.54
N GLU A 208 -0.61 10.79 -18.76
CA GLU A 208 -0.57 11.06 -17.32
C GLU A 208 0.26 12.32 -17.07
N HIS A 209 -0.32 13.37 -16.50
CA HIS A 209 0.40 14.63 -16.27
C HIS A 209 0.44 15.02 -14.79
N GLU A 210 -0.59 14.68 -14.04
CA GLU A 210 -0.68 15.02 -12.62
C GLU A 210 0.01 13.98 -11.74
N PRO A 211 0.71 14.40 -10.67
CA PRO A 211 1.27 13.46 -9.72
C PRO A 211 0.15 12.72 -8.97
N THR A 212 0.39 11.44 -8.66
CA THR A 212 -0.50 10.68 -7.78
C THR A 212 0.02 10.69 -6.34
N PHE A 213 -0.89 10.95 -5.41
CA PHE A 213 -0.64 10.92 -3.96
C PHE A 213 -1.27 9.70 -3.30
N ARG A 214 -0.57 9.08 -2.35
CA ARG A 214 -1.11 7.99 -1.55
C ARG A 214 -0.68 8.05 -0.09
N PHE A 215 -1.67 8.11 0.81
CA PHE A 215 -1.50 7.82 2.24
C PHE A 215 -1.65 6.31 2.46
N THR A 216 -0.61 5.67 3.01
CA THR A 216 -0.60 4.24 3.32
C THR A 216 -0.34 4.02 4.81
N PRO A 217 -1.37 3.71 5.61
CA PRO A 217 -1.17 3.32 7.00
C PRO A 217 -0.50 1.95 7.06
N MET A 218 0.41 1.76 8.00
CA MET A 218 1.18 0.54 8.19
C MET A 218 1.12 0.12 9.67
N ASP A 219 0.57 -1.06 9.92
CA ASP A 219 0.39 -1.61 11.26
C ASP A 219 1.76 -1.89 11.90
N VAL A 220 1.98 -1.36 13.09
CA VAL A 220 3.15 -1.65 13.91
C VAL A 220 2.72 -2.40 15.16
N HIS A 221 3.40 -3.51 15.44
CA HIS A 221 3.13 -4.35 16.60
C HIS A 221 4.39 -4.38 17.46
N ARG A 222 4.26 -3.94 18.72
CA ARG A 222 5.38 -3.91 19.65
C ARG A 222 5.98 -5.30 19.88
N ASP A 223 5.15 -6.34 19.95
CA ASP A 223 5.57 -7.75 20.04
C ASP A 223 6.50 -8.16 18.89
N LEU A 224 6.18 -7.75 17.66
CA LEU A 224 7.00 -8.10 16.49
C LEU A 224 8.31 -7.32 16.47
N ILE A 225 8.30 -6.05 16.87
CA ILE A 225 9.48 -5.18 16.90
C ILE A 225 10.47 -5.67 17.97
N GLU A 226 9.99 -6.13 19.12
CA GLU A 226 10.81 -6.71 20.19
C GLU A 226 11.55 -7.99 19.74
N LEU A 227 10.99 -8.74 18.77
CA LEU A 227 11.61 -9.93 18.17
C LEU A 227 12.65 -9.61 17.08
N MET A 228 12.73 -8.37 16.59
CA MET A 228 13.70 -7.99 15.57
C MET A 228 15.11 -7.82 16.20
N PRO A 229 16.19 -8.34 15.56
CA PRO A 229 17.55 -8.13 16.02
C PRO A 229 17.90 -6.62 16.11
N VAL A 230 18.66 -6.22 17.11
CA VAL A 230 19.02 -4.80 17.31
C VAL A 230 19.88 -4.30 16.13
N GLU A 231 20.80 -5.14 15.67
CA GLU A 231 21.68 -4.87 14.53
C GLU A 231 20.87 -4.62 13.27
N PHE A 232 19.79 -5.39 13.08
CA PHE A 232 18.87 -5.22 11.96
C PHE A 232 18.15 -3.88 12.01
N LEU A 233 17.84 -3.34 13.19
CA LEU A 233 17.15 -2.05 13.32
C LEU A 233 18.10 -0.85 13.18
N GLY A 234 19.39 -1.03 13.47
CA GLY A 234 20.42 0.01 13.34
C GLY A 234 20.98 0.20 11.93
N MET A 235 20.55 -0.60 10.95
CA MET A 235 21.02 -0.50 9.56
C MET A 235 20.53 0.78 8.86
N ASP A 236 21.29 1.25 7.88
CA ASP A 236 20.88 2.33 6.98
C ASP A 236 19.60 1.95 6.22
N TRP A 237 18.47 2.44 6.72
CA TRP A 237 17.16 2.16 6.15
C TRP A 237 17.00 2.75 4.74
N ARG A 238 17.68 3.87 4.43
CA ARG A 238 17.54 4.57 3.16
C ARG A 238 18.26 3.80 2.07
N GLY A 239 19.55 3.50 2.29
CA GLY A 239 20.35 2.70 1.38
C GLY A 239 19.76 1.30 1.15
N GLN A 240 19.23 0.67 2.21
CA GLN A 240 18.55 -0.62 2.06
C GLN A 240 17.28 -0.51 1.20
N LEU A 241 16.40 0.47 1.45
CA LEU A 241 15.18 0.63 0.65
C LEU A 241 15.51 0.91 -0.82
N ASP A 242 16.53 1.73 -1.10
CA ASP A 242 16.98 2.00 -2.45
C ASP A 242 17.49 0.73 -3.14
N SER A 243 18.34 -0.05 -2.48
CA SER A 243 18.84 -1.33 -3.00
C SER A 243 17.69 -2.31 -3.30
N GLU A 244 16.75 -2.47 -2.37
CA GLU A 244 15.60 -3.36 -2.55
C GLU A 244 14.71 -2.94 -3.72
N VAL A 245 14.50 -1.63 -3.89
CA VAL A 245 13.69 -1.11 -5.00
C VAL A 245 14.46 -1.25 -6.31
N GLU A 246 15.71 -0.80 -6.42
CA GLU A 246 16.51 -0.86 -7.65
C GLU A 246 16.78 -2.28 -8.15
N GLU A 247 17.02 -3.23 -7.23
CA GLU A 247 17.29 -4.63 -7.57
C GLU A 247 16.03 -5.50 -7.68
N ASP A 248 14.85 -4.89 -7.49
CA ASP A 248 13.56 -5.58 -7.41
C ASP A 248 13.54 -6.74 -6.39
N HIS A 249 14.16 -6.51 -5.23
CA HIS A 249 14.35 -7.46 -4.15
C HIS A 249 13.61 -7.04 -2.87
N PRO A 250 12.26 -7.01 -2.86
CA PRO A 250 11.50 -6.63 -1.67
C PRO A 250 11.73 -7.59 -0.50
N LEU A 251 11.66 -7.07 0.73
CA LEU A 251 11.72 -7.89 1.94
C LEU A 251 10.55 -8.88 1.98
N LYS A 252 10.91 -10.15 2.17
CA LYS A 252 9.92 -11.20 2.28
C LYS A 252 9.37 -11.30 3.69
N ASN A 253 10.15 -11.07 4.74
CA ASN A 253 9.70 -11.24 6.12
C ASN A 253 10.06 -10.02 6.97
N LEU A 254 9.23 -9.73 7.96
CA LEU A 254 9.48 -8.66 8.94
C LEU A 254 10.63 -9.01 9.90
N VAL A 255 10.73 -10.28 10.27
CA VAL A 255 11.82 -10.82 11.08
C VAL A 255 12.77 -11.56 10.12
N PRO A 256 14.06 -11.19 10.04
CA PRO A 256 15.05 -11.95 9.30
C PRO A 256 15.07 -13.40 9.78
N SER A 257 15.19 -14.35 8.86
CA SER A 257 15.47 -15.74 9.24
C SER A 257 16.85 -15.79 9.89
N SER A 258 16.93 -16.39 11.09
CA SER A 258 18.20 -16.71 11.78
C SER A 258 19.10 -17.57 10.92
#